data_AF-X6L988-F1
#
_entry.id   AF-X6L988-F1
#
_cell.length_a   1.000
_cell.length_b   1.000
_cell.length_c   1.000
_cell.angle_alpha   90.00
_cell.angle_beta   90.00
_cell.angle_gamma   90.00
#
_symmetry.space_group_name_H-M   'P 1'
#
loop_
_entity.id
_entity.type
_entity.pdbx_description
1 polymer ?
#
loop_
_entity_poly.entity_id
_entity_poly.type
_entity_poly.pdbx_seq_one_letter_code
_entity_poly.pdbx_strand_id
1 'polypeptide(L)'
;MFADDVALWSSIFTSDMKEMKNQMNKMQRALNSICLWADMWKMVLSPEKTQFITFKNKNKKKFPPLQLNLNGTPITETNNAKYLVKELQCVEYWE
;
A
#
# COMPACT_ATOMS: atom_id res chain seq x y z
N MET A 1 1.62 3.22 13.50
CA MET A 1 0.30 3.67 13.95
C MET A 1 0.51 4.88 14.82
N PHE A 2 -0.19 5.97 14.55
CA PHE A 2 -0.16 7.18 15.34
C PHE A 2 -1.60 7.70 15.45
N ALA A 3 -2.13 7.77 16.67
CA ALA A 3 -3.55 8.04 16.90
C ALA A 3 -4.45 7.12 16.04
N ASP A 4 -5.22 7.70 15.12
CA ASP A 4 -6.11 7.03 14.18
C ASP A 4 -5.46 6.67 12.83
N ASP A 5 -4.23 7.14 12.57
CA ASP A 5 -3.51 6.90 11.33
C ASP A 5 -2.65 5.63 11.38
N VAL A 6 -2.76 4.80 10.34
CA VAL A 6 -1.96 3.58 10.16
C VAL A 6 -1.30 3.61 8.78
N ALA A 7 0.01 3.37 8.74
CA ALA A 7 0.76 3.15 7.51
C ALA A 7 1.34 1.74 7.50
N LEU A 8 1.23 1.07 6.33
CA LEU A 8 1.85 -0.21 6.05
C LEU A 8 2.85 -0.04 4.91
N TRP A 9 4.00 -0.70 5.06
CA TRP A 9 5.10 -0.59 4.13
C TRP A 9 5.71 -1.97 3.91
N SER A 10 6.08 -2.26 2.66
CA SER A 10 6.88 -3.40 2.27
C SER A 10 7.82 -2.99 1.15
N SER A 11 9.05 -3.49 1.15
CA SER A 11 9.98 -3.29 0.06
C SER A 11 10.04 -4.53 -0.84
N ILE A 12 10.01 -4.32 -2.15
CA ILE A 12 10.12 -5.38 -3.15
C ILE A 12 11.30 -5.06 -4.05
N PHE A 13 12.38 -5.82 -3.91
CA PHE A 13 13.60 -5.66 -4.70
C PHE A 13 13.80 -6.83 -5.66
N THR A 14 12.87 -7.01 -6.59
CA THR A 14 12.97 -8.07 -7.60
C THR A 14 12.41 -7.62 -8.95
N SER A 15 12.94 -8.18 -10.03
CA SER A 15 12.38 -8.08 -11.38
C SER A 15 11.49 -9.28 -11.73
N ASP A 16 11.36 -10.27 -10.84
CA ASP A 16 10.51 -11.43 -11.03
C ASP A 16 9.05 -11.10 -10.72
N MET A 17 8.20 -11.15 -11.75
CA MET A 17 6.76 -10.92 -11.68
C MET A 17 6.03 -11.85 -10.69
N LYS A 18 6.47 -13.11 -10.58
CA LYS A 18 5.87 -14.09 -9.66
C LYS A 18 6.15 -13.69 -8.22
N GLU A 19 7.37 -13.28 -7.93
CA GLU A 19 7.75 -12.85 -6.59
C GLU A 19 7.08 -11.52 -6.23
N MET A 20 6.95 -10.59 -7.18
CA MET A 20 6.16 -9.37 -6.97
C MET A 20 4.71 -9.68 -6.61
N LYS A 21 4.06 -10.61 -7.33
CA LYS A 21 2.69 -11.05 -7.01
C LYS A 21 2.62 -11.70 -5.63
N ASN A 22 3.61 -12.50 -5.25
CA ASN A 22 3.68 -13.08 -3.90
C ASN A 22 3.77 -12.01 -2.82
N GLN A 23 4.59 -10.99 -3.02
CA GLN A 23 4.73 -9.88 -2.08
C GLN A 23 3.44 -9.06 -2.00
N MET A 24 2.76 -8.85 -3.12
CA MET A 24 1.43 -8.22 -3.12
C MET A 24 0.42 -9.03 -2.29
N ASN A 25 0.39 -10.35 -2.47
CA ASN A 25 -0.46 -11.23 -1.68
C ASN A 25 -0.14 -11.17 -0.17
N LYS A 26 1.14 -11.03 0.19
CA LYS A 26 1.56 -10.84 1.59
C LYS A 26 1.05 -9.50 2.13
N MET A 27 1.14 -8.43 1.34
CA MET A 27 0.61 -7.11 1.70
C MET A 27 -0.91 -7.16 1.91
N GLN A 28 -1.65 -7.80 1.01
CA GLN A 28 -3.10 -7.97 1.16
C GLN A 28 -3.46 -8.78 2.42
N ARG A 29 -2.70 -9.83 2.75
CA ARG A 29 -2.89 -10.60 4.00
C ARG A 29 -2.61 -9.78 5.25
N ALA A 30 -1.56 -8.95 5.21
CA ALA A 30 -1.26 -8.02 6.30
C ALA A 30 -2.39 -7.00 6.49
N LEU A 31 -2.88 -6.42 5.39
CA LEU A 31 -4.03 -5.52 5.39
C LEU A 31 -5.27 -6.19 5.99
N ASN A 32 -5.59 -7.42 5.56
CA ASN A 32 -6.72 -8.19 6.11
C ASN A 32 -6.56 -8.44 7.62
N SER A 33 -5.34 -8.72 8.08
CA SER A 33 -5.08 -8.94 9.50
C SER A 33 -5.31 -7.67 10.32
N ILE A 34 -4.98 -6.51 9.76
CA ILE A 34 -5.25 -5.21 10.38
C ILE A 34 -6.73 -4.88 10.38
N CYS A 35 -7.48 -5.23 9.31
CA CYS A 35 -8.93 -5.11 9.33
C CYS A 35 -9.56 -5.94 10.44
N LEU A 36 -9.13 -7.20 10.62
CA LEU A 36 -9.62 -8.08 11.68
C LEU A 36 -9.28 -7.53 13.08
N TRP A 37 -8.06 -7.03 13.24
CA TRP A 37 -7.65 -6.37 14.48
C TRP A 37 -8.52 -5.13 14.75
N ALA A 38 -8.73 -4.27 13.76
CA ALA A 38 -9.56 -3.08 13.89
C ALA A 38 -11.00 -3.44 14.28
N ASP A 39 -11.58 -4.46 13.64
CA ASP A 39 -12.93 -4.96 13.95
C ASP A 39 -13.06 -5.47 15.39
N MET A 40 -12.06 -6.24 15.87
CA MET A 40 -12.00 -6.70 17.26
C MET A 40 -12.02 -5.54 18.28
N TRP A 41 -11.41 -4.40 17.91
CA TRP A 41 -11.40 -3.18 18.72
C TRP A 41 -12.53 -2.21 18.38
N LYS A 42 -13.50 -2.61 17.55
CA LYS A 42 -14.62 -1.79 17.07
C LYS A 42 -14.17 -0.49 16.37
N MET A 43 -13.00 -0.53 15.73
CA MET A 43 -12.45 0.54 14.91
C MET A 43 -12.89 0.34 13.45
N VAL A 44 -13.26 1.44 12.79
CA VAL A 44 -13.70 1.41 11.38
C VAL A 44 -12.65 2.08 10.51
N LEU A 45 -12.03 1.30 9.63
CA LEU A 45 -11.12 1.82 8.60
C LEU A 45 -11.95 2.36 7.43
N SER A 46 -11.63 3.56 6.94
CA SER A 46 -12.35 4.19 5.81
C SER A 46 -11.69 3.81 4.48
N PRO A 47 -12.34 3.00 3.61
CA PRO A 47 -11.77 2.65 2.31
C PRO A 47 -11.54 3.88 1.41
N GLU A 48 -12.45 4.86 1.48
CA GLU A 48 -12.40 6.08 0.66
C GLU A 48 -11.20 6.98 0.99
N LYS A 49 -10.78 6.99 2.25
CA LYS A 49 -9.59 7.74 2.71
C LYS A 49 -8.31 6.92 2.65
N THR A 50 -8.42 5.60 2.53
CA THR A 50 -7.26 4.72 2.43
C THR A 50 -6.67 4.85 1.04
N GLN A 51 -5.35 4.99 0.99
CA GLN A 51 -4.59 5.11 -0.24
C GLN A 51 -3.35 4.25 -0.14
N PHE A 52 -2.80 3.82 -1.27
CA PHE A 52 -1.47 3.25 -1.30
C PHE A 52 -0.63 3.91 -2.39
N ILE A 53 0.69 3.91 -2.15
CA ILE A 53 1.68 4.47 -3.06
C ILE A 53 2.73 3.40 -3.36
N THR A 54 3.10 3.30 -4.64
CA THR A 54 4.12 2.37 -5.11
C THR A 54 5.37 3.14 -5.51
N PHE A 55 6.42 3.04 -4.70
CA PHE A 55 7.73 3.60 -5.07
C PHE A 55 8.45 2.67 -6.06
N LYS A 56 8.74 3.17 -7.26
CA LYS A 56 9.38 2.40 -8.34
C LYS A 56 10.47 3.19 -9.03
N ASN A 57 11.53 2.50 -9.47
CA ASN A 57 12.58 3.08 -10.29
C ASN A 57 12.10 3.16 -11.76
N LYS A 58 12.27 4.32 -12.40
CA LYS A 58 11.87 4.63 -13.78
C LYS A 58 12.38 3.62 -14.81
N ASN A 59 13.55 3.03 -14.57
CA ASN A 59 14.22 2.13 -15.51
C ASN A 59 13.78 0.67 -15.41
N LYS A 60 12.94 0.29 -14.43
CA LYS A 60 12.46 -1.10 -14.32
C LYS A 60 11.19 -1.33 -15.13
N LYS A 61 11.35 -2.02 -16.27
CA LYS A 61 10.28 -2.42 -17.21
C LYS A 61 9.15 -3.19 -16.50
N LYS A 62 7.91 -2.72 -16.73
CA LYS A 62 6.62 -3.39 -16.52
C LYS A 62 6.39 -3.95 -15.10
N PHE A 63 6.10 -3.05 -14.16
CA PHE A 63 5.37 -3.42 -12.96
C PHE A 63 3.92 -3.77 -13.35
N PRO A 64 3.36 -4.90 -12.90
CA PRO A 64 1.94 -5.16 -13.08
C PRO A 64 1.15 -4.11 -12.27
N PRO A 65 -0.06 -3.73 -12.72
CA PRO A 65 -0.96 -2.94 -11.90
C PRO A 65 -1.18 -3.69 -10.58
N LEU A 66 -0.92 -3.01 -9.47
CA LEU A 66 -1.12 -3.55 -8.14
C LEU A 66 -2.54 -3.16 -7.70
N GLN A 67 -3.25 -4.10 -7.07
CA GLN A 67 -4.58 -3.85 -6.56
C GLN A 67 -4.66 -4.40 -5.14
N LEU A 68 -5.02 -3.53 -4.20
CA LEU A 68 -5.32 -3.86 -2.82
C LEU A 68 -6.79 -3.60 -2.55
N ASN A 69 -7.41 -4.42 -1.70
CA ASN A 69 -8.79 -4.27 -1.30
C ASN A 69 -8.88 -4.13 0.23
N LEU A 70 -9.63 -3.13 0.71
CA LEU A 70 -10.01 -2.99 2.10
C LEU A 70 -11.45 -3.46 2.27
N ASN A 71 -11.66 -4.57 2.98
CA ASN A 71 -13.00 -5.15 3.21
C ASN A 71 -13.81 -5.37 1.91
N GLY A 72 -13.13 -5.73 0.83
CA GLY A 72 -13.74 -5.94 -0.49
C GLY A 72 -13.83 -4.68 -1.38
N THR A 73 -13.58 -3.50 -0.82
CA THR A 73 -13.52 -2.24 -1.59
C THR A 73 -12.10 -2.00 -2.11
N PRO A 74 -11.90 -1.76 -3.42
CA PRO A 74 -10.58 -1.47 -3.96
C PRO A 74 -10.02 -0.16 -3.42
N ILE A 75 -8.75 -0.17 -3.01
CA ILE A 75 -8.02 1.01 -2.56
C ILE A 75 -7.44 1.72 -3.78
N THR A 76 -7.51 3.05 -3.78
CA THR A 76 -6.94 3.89 -4.84
C THR A 76 -5.41 3.91 -4.76
N GLU A 77 -4.74 3.55 -5.86
CA GLU A 77 -3.31 3.83 -6.05
C GLU A 77 -3.12 5.31 -6.34
N THR A 78 -2.17 5.95 -5.65
CA THR A 78 -1.83 7.36 -5.87
C THR A 78 -0.33 7.55 -6.02
N ASN A 79 0.07 8.56 -6.78
CA ASN A 79 1.47 9.01 -6.87
C ASN A 79 1.84 10.01 -5.76
N ASN A 80 0.84 10.57 -5.07
CA ASN A 80 0.98 11.54 -3.99
C ASN A 80 0.05 11.14 -2.83
N ALA A 81 0.62 10.89 -1.66
CA ALA A 81 -0.11 10.60 -0.44
C ALA A 81 0.38 11.51 0.68
N LYS A 82 -0.49 11.81 1.66
CA LYS A 82 -0.11 12.57 2.86
C LYS A 82 -0.27 11.68 4.08
N TYR A 83 0.77 11.60 4.90
CA TYR A 83 0.76 10.86 6.16
C TYR A 83 1.42 11.69 7.27
N LEU A 84 0.68 11.94 8.36
CA LEU A 84 1.16 12.74 9.50
C LEU A 84 1.83 14.05 9.09
N VAL A 85 1.14 14.85 8.26
CA VAL A 85 1.61 16.15 7.74
C VAL A 85 2.77 16.05 6.73
N LYS A 86 3.39 14.87 6.54
CA LYS A 86 4.41 14.65 5.52
C LYS A 86 3.78 14.26 4.19
N GLU A 87 4.22 14.91 3.13
CA GLU A 87 3.91 14.52 1.77
C GLU A 87 4.84 13.39 1.33
N LEU A 88 4.25 12.30 0.87
CA LEU A 88 4.89 11.17 0.24
C LEU A 88 4.59 11.28 -1.24
N GLN A 89 5.58 11.76 -1.99
CA GLN A 89 5.53 11.81 -3.44
C GLN A 89 6.37 10.66 -3.98
N CYS A 90 5.86 9.96 -4.99
CA CYS A 90 6.66 9.04 -5.76
C CYS A 90 7.64 9.89 -6.58
N VAL A 91 8.80 10.22 -5.99
CA VAL A 91 9.85 10.95 -6.68
C VAL A 91 10.55 9.97 -7.61
N GLU A 92 10.44 10.22 -8.91
CA GLU A 92 11.27 9.57 -9.90
C GLU A 92 12.72 10.03 -9.66
N TYR A 93 13.54 9.19 -9.03
CA TYR A 93 14.96 9.48 -8.89
C TYR A 93 15.61 9.47 -10.28
N TRP A 94 16.24 10.58 -10.64
CA TRP A 94 17.27 10.63 -11.69
C TRP A 94 18.60 10.24 -11.02
N GLU A 95 19.36 9.34 -11.64
CA GLU A 95 20.76 9.09 -11.27
C GLU A 95 21.60 10.36 -11.44
#